data_AF-A0A1H3E3Q9-F1
#
_entry.id   AF-A0A1H3E3Q9-F1
#
_cell.length_a   1.000
_cell.length_b   1.000
_cell.length_c   1.000
_cell.angle_alpha   90.00
_cell.angle_beta   90.00
_cell.angle_gamma   90.00
#
_symmetry.space_group_name_H-M   'P 1'
#
loop_
_entity.id
_entity.type
_entity.pdbx_description
1 polymer ?
#
loop_
_entity_poly.entity_id
_entity_poly.type
_entity_poly.pdbx_seq_one_letter_code
_entity_poly.pdbx_strand_id
1 'polypeptide(L)' 'MSTQVGEGTVALVRQVVELNCDDEHLVALSAAQIAQTLQGSGLDRSEIERALSELTARGELVQTEDGYRCAE' A
#
# COMPACT_ATOMS: atom_id res chain seq x y z
N MET A 1 -10.09 -0.32 -22.33
CA MET A 1 -10.18 0.73 -21.29
C MET A 1 -9.47 0.20 -20.05
N SER A 2 -8.25 0.66 -19.80
CA SER A 2 -7.51 0.27 -18.61
C SER A 2 -8.12 0.99 -17.42
N THR A 3 -8.68 0.25 -16.46
CA THR A 3 -9.03 0.79 -15.14
C THR A 3 -7.71 1.07 -14.42
N GLN A 4 -7.13 2.22 -14.78
CA GLN A 4 -5.98 2.76 -14.10
C GLN A 4 -6.43 3.08 -12.68
N VAL A 5 -5.74 2.51 -11.70
CA VAL A 5 -5.93 2.92 -10.31
C VAL A 5 -5.68 4.42 -10.27
N GLY A 6 -6.57 5.18 -9.63
CA GLY A 6 -6.39 6.62 -9.52
C GLY A 6 -5.04 6.91 -8.86
N GLU A 7 -4.27 7.87 -9.41
CA GLU A 7 -2.97 8.24 -8.84
C GLU A 7 -3.08 8.64 -7.35
N GLY A 8 -4.23 9.19 -6.95
CA GLY A 8 -4.54 9.48 -5.55
C GLY A 8 -4.62 8.23 -4.65
N THR A 9 -5.13 7.11 -5.16
CA THR A 9 -5.17 5.84 -4.42
C THR A 9 -3.77 5.28 -4.20
N VAL A 10 -2.92 5.34 -5.23
CA VAL A 10 -1.52 4.90 -5.14
C VAL A 10 -0.77 5.75 -4.12
N ALA A 11 -0.94 7.08 -4.17
CA ALA A 11 -0.31 7.99 -3.21
C ALA A 11 -0.77 7.73 -1.77
N LEU A 12 -2.07 7.51 -1.54
CA LEU A 12 -2.61 7.21 -0.21
C LEU A 12 -2.06 5.90 0.35
N VAL A 13 -2.05 4.84 -0.46
CA VAL A 13 -1.52 3.53 -0.06
C VAL A 13 -0.04 3.63 0.26
N ARG A 14 0.74 4.34 -0.56
CA ARG A 14 2.16 4.56 -0.31
C ARG A 14 2.39 5.30 1.00
N GLN A 15 1.66 6.39 1.23
CA GLN A 15 1.78 7.19 2.45
C GLN A 15 1.45 6.39 3.71
N VAL A 16 0.46 5.50 3.69
CA VAL A 16 0.15 4.61 4.82
C VAL A 16 1.31 3.66 5.11
N VAL A 17 1.91 3.08 4.07
CA VAL A 17 3.06 2.17 4.23
C VAL A 17 4.31 2.92 4.70
N GLU A 18 4.57 4.12 4.16
CA GLU A 18 5.67 5.00 4.59
C GLU A 18 5.55 5.41 6.06
N LEU A 19 4.35 5.83 6.49
CA LEU A 19 4.08 6.19 7.89
C LEU A 19 4.34 5.03 8.86
N ASN A 20 4.20 3.78 8.41
CA ASN A 20 4.48 2.60 9.23
C ASN A 20 5.94 2.13 9.15
N CYS A 21 6.71 2.57 8.13
CA CYS A 21 8.13 2.25 8.02
C CYS A 21 9.03 3.22 8.80
N ASP A 22 8.56 4.44 9.08
CA ASP A 22 9.31 5.47 9.81
C ASP A 22 9.29 5.24 11.33
N ASP A 23 8.26 4.56 11.85
CA ASP A 23 8.23 4.08 13.24
C ASP A 23 9.32 3.00 13.37
N GLU A 24 10.22 3.13 14.36
CA GLU A 24 11.44 2.31 14.58
C GLU A 24 11.21 0.78 14.57
N HIS A 25 9.94 0.37 14.59
CA HIS A 25 9.44 -0.95 14.28
C HIS A 25 9.06 -1.07 12.79
N LEU A 26 10.01 -1.48 11.95
CA LEU A 26 9.85 -1.87 10.52
C LEU A 26 8.87 -3.05 10.35
N VAL A 27 7.60 -2.89 10.73
CA VAL A 27 6.58 -3.93 10.64
C VAL A 27 5.93 -3.82 9.28
N ALA A 28 6.16 -4.83 8.44
CA ALA A 28 5.47 -4.93 7.16
C ALA A 28 3.95 -4.95 7.40
N LEU A 29 3.20 -4.20 6.60
CA LEU A 29 1.75 -4.13 6.72
C LEU A 29 1.09 -5.10 5.75
N SER A 30 0.20 -5.94 6.27
CA SER A 30 -0.67 -6.75 5.41
C SER A 30 -1.64 -5.86 4.63
N ALA A 31 -2.06 -6.31 3.44
CA ALA A 31 -3.08 -5.62 2.65
C ALA A 31 -4.38 -5.39 3.44
N ALA A 32 -4.71 -6.28 4.39
CA ALA A 32 -5.87 -6.13 5.27
C ALA A 32 -5.71 -4.97 6.25
N GLN A 33 -4.52 -4.79 6.84
CA GLN A 33 -4.24 -3.64 7.72
C GLN A 33 -4.28 -2.33 6.94
N ILE A 34 -3.69 -2.29 5.75
CA ILE A 34 -3.73 -1.11 4.88
C ILE A 34 -5.17 -0.77 4.49
N ALA A 35 -5.97 -1.78 4.14
CA ALA A 35 -7.40 -1.61 3.86
C ALA A 35 -8.20 -1.14 5.08
N GLN A 36 -7.83 -1.58 6.28
CA GLN A 36 -8.44 -1.12 7.52
C GLN A 36 -8.06 0.34 7.84
N THR A 37 -6.81 0.75 7.65
CA THR A 37 -6.37 2.14 7.83
C THR A 37 -7.06 3.07 6.83
N LEU A 38 -7.30 2.59 5.61
CA LEU A 38 -8.01 3.32 4.56
C LEU A 38 -9.55 3.13 4.62
N GLN A 39 -10.06 2.44 5.65
CA GLN A 39 -11.49 2.19 5.83
C GLN A 39 -12.18 3.49 6.26
N GLY A 40 -12.58 4.28 5.25
CA GLY A 40 -13.11 5.63 5.43
C GLY A 40 -12.75 6.56 4.28
N SER A 41 -11.71 6.22 3.50
CA SER A 41 -11.30 6.96 2.30
C SER A 41 -12.19 6.68 1.08
N GLY A 42 -13.15 5.75 1.18
CA GLY A 42 -14.01 5.33 0.08
C GLY A 42 -13.32 4.43 -0.96
N LEU A 43 -12.14 3.90 -0.62
CA LEU A 43 -11.37 3.01 -1.49
C LEU A 43 -11.82 1.56 -1.32
N ASP A 44 -12.00 0.87 -2.44
CA ASP A 44 -12.28 -0.56 -2.44
C ASP A 44 -10.99 -1.37 -2.21
N ARG A 45 -11.14 -2.52 -1.55
CA ARG A 45 -10.02 -3.45 -1.31
C ARG A 45 -9.27 -3.80 -2.62
N SER A 46 -10.00 -4.01 -3.72
CA SER A 46 -9.42 -4.29 -5.02
C SER A 46 -8.54 -3.16 -5.57
N GLU A 47 -8.87 -1.90 -5.27
CA GLU A 47 -8.05 -0.75 -5.67
C GLU A 47 -6.78 -0.67 -4.84
N ILE A 48 -6.87 -0.97 -3.55
CA ILE A 48 -5.74 -1.04 -2.63
C ILE A 48 -4.79 -2.16 -3.05
N GLU A 49 -5.30 -3.36 -3.34
CA GLU A 49 -4.48 -4.49 -3.80
C GLU A 49 -3.80 -4.19 -5.14
N ARG A 50 -4.50 -3.51 -6.06
CA ARG A 50 -3.89 -3.04 -7.32
C ARG A 50 -2.81 -1.98 -7.09
N ALA A 51 -3.05 -1.02 -6.20
CA ALA A 51 -2.07 0.00 -5.85
C ALA A 51 -0.80 -0.63 -5.24
N LEU A 52 -0.97 -1.58 -4.33
CA LEU A 52 0.15 -2.33 -3.72
C LEU A 52 0.94 -3.11 -4.76
N SER A 53 0.23 -3.79 -5.67
CA SER A 53 0.87 -4.51 -6.77
C SER A 53 1.63 -3.57 -7.70
N GLU A 54 1.08 -2.39 -7.99
CA GLU A 54 1.73 -1.39 -8.85
C GLU A 54 2.97 -0.78 -8.18
N LEU A 55 2.88 -0.40 -6.91
CA LEU A 55 4.02 0.10 -6.13
C LEU A 55 5.14 -0.94 -6.00
N THR A 56 4.77 -2.22 -5.83
CA THR A 56 5.73 -3.34 -5.81
C THR A 56 6.39 -3.52 -7.19
N ALA A 57 5.62 -3.43 -8.27
CA ALA A 57 6.15 -3.52 -9.64
C ALA A 57 7.08 -2.35 -10.00
N ARG A 58 6.84 -1.17 -9.40
CA ARG A 58 7.71 0.02 -9.53
C ARG A 58 8.96 -0.06 -8.65
N GLY A 59 9.05 -1.05 -7.75
CA GLY A 59 10.13 -1.18 -6.79
C GLY A 59 10.08 -0.14 -5.66
N GLU A 60 8.93 0.52 -5.44
CA GLU A 60 8.73 1.44 -4.32
C GLU A 60 8.38 0.67 -3.02
N LEU A 61 7.74 -0.49 -3.16
CA LEU A 61 7.41 -1.40 -2.06
C LEU A 61 8.02 -2.78 -2.29
N VAL A 62 8.31 -3.47 -1.19
CA VAL A 62 8.75 -4.86 -1.17
C VAL A 62 7.68 -5.69 -0.47
N GLN A 63 7.23 -6.75 -1.13
CA GLN A 63 6.39 -7.77 -0.52
C GLN A 63 7.27 -8.75 0.25
N THR A 64 6.95 -8.95 1.51
CA THR A 64 7.57 -9.88 2.46
C THR A 64 6.53 -10.86 2.99
N GLU A 65 6.98 -11.85 3.75
CA GLU A 65 6.13 -12.84 4.41
C GLU A 65 5.16 -12.21 5.43
N ASP A 66 5.55 -11.10 6.07
CA ASP A 66 4.71 -10.35 7.01
C ASP A 66 3.78 -9.32 6.34
N GLY A 67 4.03 -8.95 5.08
CA GLY A 67 3.23 -7.97 4.35
C GLY A 67 4.03 -7.08 3.40
N TYR A 68 3.60 -5.84 3.20
CA TYR A 68 4.24 -4.84 2.35
C TYR A 68 5.04 -3.84 3.19
N ARG A 69 6.27 -3.56 2.76
CA ARG A 69 7.16 -2.55 3.38
C ARG A 69 7.76 -1.64 2.32
N CYS A 70 8.30 -0.48 2.73
CA CYS A 70 9.08 0.38 1.83
C CYS A 70 10.30 -0.35 1.28
N ALA A 71 10.59 -0.14 0.00
CA ALA A 71 11.88 -0.53 -0.57
C ALA A 71 12.99 0.38 -0.01
N GLU A 72 14.12 -0.22 0.35
CA GLU A 72 15.33 0.46 0.84
C GLU A 72 16.20 0.97 -0.31
#